data_AF-A0A7S3SY59-F1
#
_entry.id   AF-A0A7S3SY59-F1
#
_cell.length_a   1.000
_cell.length_b   1.000
_cell.length_c   1.000
_cell.angle_alpha   90.00
_cell.angle_beta   90.00
_cell.angle_gamma   90.00
#
_symmetry.space_group_name_H-M   'P 1'
#
loop_
_entity.id
_entity.type
_entity.pdbx_description
1 polymer ?
#
loop_
_entity_poly.entity_id
_entity_poly.type
_entity_poly.pdbx_seq_one_letter_code
_entity_poly.pdbx_strand_id
1 'polypeptide(L)'
;AKRRLAQKEAKERLEAAEKEGRIITDEDVYLTLKRWPFFRNPWRQNVMPEGMETVFSDTLGLLRDRQGDIHLTAPTRRYPQVAELLARWLTDRLPEDCRSFKFTS
;
A
#
# COMPACT_ATOMS: atom_id res chain seq x y z
N ALA A 1 0.34 17.87 0.86
CA ALA A 1 -1.04 17.95 0.33
C ALA A 1 -1.54 16.62 -0.24
N LYS A 2 -0.90 16.07 -1.29
CA LYS A 2 -1.42 14.88 -2.01
C LYS A 2 -1.55 13.59 -1.18
N ARG A 3 -0.54 13.19 -0.39
CA ARG A 3 -0.65 12.00 0.50
C ARG A 3 -1.78 12.10 1.53
N ARG A 4 -2.07 13.31 2.03
CA ARG A 4 -3.16 13.55 2.99
C ARG A 4 -4.54 13.32 2.35
N LEU A 5 -4.69 13.65 1.07
CA LEU A 5 -5.92 13.39 0.34
C LEU A 5 -6.12 11.88 0.14
N ALA A 6 -5.10 11.17 -0.34
CA ALA A 6 -5.14 9.71 -0.49
C ALA A 6 -5.48 9.01 0.84
N GLN A 7 -4.88 9.46 1.94
CA GLN A 7 -5.17 9.01 3.29
C GLN A 7 -6.64 9.19 3.68
N LYS A 8 -7.19 10.39 3.47
CA LYS A 8 -8.60 10.69 3.79
C LYS A 8 -9.52 9.80 2.97
N GLU A 9 -9.26 9.71 1.68
CA GLU A 9 -10.02 8.90 0.73
C GLU A 9 -9.94 7.39 1.04
N ALA A 10 -8.79 6.89 1.47
CA ALA A 10 -8.63 5.51 1.92
C ALA A 10 -9.46 5.22 3.18
N LYS A 11 -9.46 6.17 4.14
CA LYS A 11 -10.28 6.07 5.35
C LYS A 11 -11.77 5.98 5.02
N GLU A 12 -12.26 6.86 4.15
CA GLU A 12 -13.67 6.88 3.72
C GLU A 12 -14.09 5.54 3.06
N ARG A 13 -13.20 4.93 2.26
CA ARG A 13 -13.45 3.63 1.63
C ARG A 13 -13.46 2.48 2.63
N LEU A 14 -12.53 2.49 3.61
CA LEU A 14 -12.52 1.53 4.71
C LEU A 14 -13.82 1.59 5.51
N GLU A 15 -14.26 2.80 5.88
CA GLU A 15 -15.50 3.03 6.64
C GLU A 15 -16.75 2.63 5.83
N ALA A 16 -16.79 2.92 4.53
CA ALA A 16 -17.88 2.51 3.65
C ALA A 16 -17.95 0.98 3.52
N ALA A 17 -16.81 0.31 3.30
CA ALA A 17 -16.74 -1.13 3.20
C ALA A 17 -17.19 -1.83 4.49
N GLU A 18 -16.83 -1.27 5.65
CA GLU A 18 -17.30 -1.75 6.96
C GLU A 18 -18.82 -1.60 7.10
N LYS A 19 -19.35 -0.42 6.80
CA LYS A 19 -20.79 -0.12 6.88
C LYS A 19 -21.63 -1.03 5.96
N GLU A 20 -21.09 -1.35 4.79
CA GLU A 20 -21.74 -2.19 3.77
C GLU A 20 -21.48 -3.69 3.98
N GLY A 21 -20.64 -4.08 4.95
CA GLY A 21 -20.30 -5.48 5.20
C GLY A 21 -19.57 -6.15 4.04
N ARG A 22 -18.83 -5.39 3.23
CA ARG A 22 -18.12 -5.88 2.04
C ARG A 22 -16.61 -5.88 2.23
N ILE A 23 -15.92 -6.67 1.42
CA ILE A 23 -14.45 -6.61 1.30
C ILE A 23 -14.02 -5.34 0.56
N ILE A 24 -12.73 -4.98 0.71
CA ILE A 24 -12.12 -3.92 -0.10
C ILE A 24 -12.05 -4.39 -1.55
N THR A 25 -12.55 -3.58 -2.48
CA THR A 25 -12.57 -3.90 -3.92
C THR A 25 -11.30 -3.44 -4.62
N ASP A 26 -11.08 -3.92 -5.83
CA ASP A 26 -9.95 -3.49 -6.67
C ASP A 26 -10.09 -2.00 -7.04
N GLU A 27 -11.32 -1.51 -7.19
CA GLU A 27 -11.60 -0.09 -7.43
C GLU A 27 -11.25 0.79 -6.22
N ASP A 28 -11.53 0.33 -4.99
CA ASP A 28 -11.14 1.06 -3.77
C ASP A 28 -9.61 1.27 -3.72
N VAL A 29 -8.86 0.22 -4.08
CA VAL A 29 -7.39 0.25 -4.17
C VAL A 29 -6.95 1.17 -5.30
N TYR A 30 -7.49 0.97 -6.51
CA TYR A 30 -7.13 1.76 -7.69
C TYR A 30 -7.31 3.25 -7.46
N LEU A 31 -8.48 3.67 -6.94
CA LEU A 31 -8.76 5.08 -6.68
C LEU A 31 -7.86 5.65 -5.58
N THR A 32 -7.60 4.87 -4.53
CA THR A 32 -6.65 5.27 -3.47
C THR A 32 -5.24 5.49 -4.03
N LEU A 33 -4.72 4.54 -4.81
CA LEU A 33 -3.38 4.61 -5.40
C LEU A 33 -3.28 5.71 -6.46
N LYS A 34 -4.35 5.98 -7.21
CA LYS A 34 -4.43 7.10 -8.17
C LYS A 34 -4.25 8.47 -7.50
N ARG A 35 -4.62 8.59 -6.22
CA ARG A 35 -4.39 9.80 -5.41
C ARG A 35 -3.02 9.82 -4.73
N TRP A 36 -2.40 8.65 -4.55
CA TRP A 36 -1.09 8.55 -3.91
C TRP A 36 -0.01 9.18 -4.81
N PRO A 37 0.78 10.15 -4.32
CA PRO A 37 1.82 10.77 -5.11
C PRO A 37 3.03 9.85 -5.19
N PHE A 38 3.23 9.22 -6.34
CA PHE A 38 4.49 8.58 -6.69
C PHE A 38 5.51 9.61 -7.16
N PHE A 39 6.80 9.34 -6.96
CA PHE A 39 7.90 10.25 -7.31
C PHE A 39 8.79 9.65 -8.37
N ARG A 40 9.35 10.47 -9.27
CA ARG A 40 10.34 10.00 -10.25
C ARG A 40 11.55 9.40 -9.52
N ASN A 41 11.95 8.22 -9.94
CA ASN A 41 13.01 7.45 -9.33
C ASN A 41 13.90 6.81 -10.41
N PRO A 42 15.17 7.22 -10.52
CA PRO A 42 16.13 6.63 -11.46
C PRO A 42 16.75 5.32 -10.93
N TRP A 43 16.56 4.99 -9.66
CA TRP A 43 17.26 3.89 -8.99
C TRP A 43 16.51 2.55 -9.02
N ARG A 44 15.28 2.51 -9.52
CA ARG A 44 14.42 1.31 -9.54
C ARG A 44 14.64 0.49 -10.82
N GLN A 45 15.87 0.04 -11.03
CA GLN A 45 16.30 -0.67 -12.24
C GLN A 45 15.48 -1.94 -12.52
N ASN A 46 15.12 -2.72 -11.50
CA ASN A 46 14.37 -3.98 -11.64
C ASN A 46 12.95 -3.81 -12.20
N VAL A 47 12.41 -2.59 -12.20
CA VAL A 47 11.08 -2.28 -12.71
C VAL A 47 11.12 -1.17 -13.76
N MET A 48 12.31 -0.86 -14.29
CA MET A 48 12.51 0.13 -15.33
C MET A 48 12.11 -0.47 -16.69
N PRO A 49 11.13 0.11 -17.41
CA PRO A 49 10.85 -0.31 -18.78
C PRO A 49 12.04 -0.05 -19.70
N GLU A 50 12.16 -0.81 -20.78
CA GLU A 50 13.20 -0.61 -21.78
C GLU A 50 13.15 0.82 -22.36
N GLY A 51 14.31 1.46 -22.46
CA GLY A 51 14.44 2.82 -22.98
C GLY A 51 14.01 3.94 -22.01
N MET A 52 13.59 3.64 -20.79
CA MET A 52 13.22 4.65 -19.78
C MET A 52 14.37 4.94 -18.81
N GLU A 53 14.54 6.20 -18.42
CA GLU A 53 15.55 6.63 -17.43
C GLU A 53 14.99 6.71 -16.00
N THR A 54 13.68 6.89 -15.86
CA THR A 54 13.02 7.05 -14.55
C THR A 54 11.67 6.36 -14.53
N VAL A 55 11.30 5.79 -13.39
CA VAL A 55 9.92 5.34 -13.10
C VAL A 55 9.32 6.14 -11.96
N PHE A 56 7.99 6.22 -11.91
CA PHE A 56 7.30 6.74 -10.72
C PHE A 56 7.22 5.65 -9.66
N SER A 57 7.78 5.89 -8.48
CA SER A 57 7.74 4.95 -7.36
C SER A 57 7.66 5.68 -6.02
N ASP A 58 7.21 4.95 -5.01
CA ASP A 58 7.28 5.34 -3.60
C ASP A 58 7.41 4.06 -2.77
N THR A 59 7.87 4.17 -1.53
CA THR A 59 7.99 3.01 -0.62
C THR A 59 6.93 3.12 0.47
N LEU A 60 6.14 2.04 0.63
CA LEU A 60 5.04 1.92 1.58
C LEU A 60 5.17 0.58 2.31
N GLY A 61 4.85 0.58 3.60
CA GLY A 61 4.89 -0.60 4.48
C GLY A 61 6.15 -0.66 5.34
N LEU A 62 6.65 -1.88 5.50
CA LEU A 62 7.84 -2.22 6.27
C LEU A 62 9.08 -2.28 5.37
N LEU A 63 10.23 -1.89 5.91
CA LEU A 63 11.53 -1.98 5.27
C LEU A 63 12.51 -2.65 6.23
N ARG A 64 13.24 -3.64 5.73
CA ARG A 64 14.38 -4.22 6.45
C ARG A 64 15.65 -3.46 6.08
N ASP A 65 16.40 -3.00 7.07
CA ASP A 65 17.69 -2.35 6.81
C ASP A 65 18.83 -3.38 6.62
N ARG A 66 20.04 -2.88 6.41
CA ARG A 66 21.23 -3.73 6.19
C ARG A 66 21.71 -4.45 7.44
N GLN A 67 21.31 -3.99 8.63
CA GLN A 67 21.63 -4.62 9.91
C GLN A 67 20.61 -5.73 10.24
N GLY A 68 19.49 -5.73 9.54
CA GLY A 68 18.44 -6.72 9.64
C GLY A 68 17.21 -6.24 10.40
N ASP A 69 17.22 -4.99 10.88
CA ASP A 69 16.12 -4.40 11.64
C ASP A 69 14.95 -4.04 10.73
N ILE A 70 13.73 -4.20 11.25
CA ILE A 70 12.48 -3.91 10.53
C ILE A 70 11.95 -2.55 10.95
N HIS A 71 11.74 -1.68 9.97
CA HIS A 71 11.31 -0.30 10.16
C HIS A 71 10.01 -0.02 9.39
N LEU A 72 9.12 0.77 9.99
CA LEU A 72 8.04 1.38 9.24
C LEU A 72 8.55 2.56 8.42
N THR A 73 8.18 2.61 7.15
CA THR A 73 8.48 3.79 6.33
C THR A 73 7.75 5.02 6.87
N ALA A 74 8.39 6.20 6.75
CA ALA A 74 7.79 7.45 7.23
C ALA A 74 6.41 7.76 6.61
N PRO A 75 6.15 7.50 5.31
CA PRO A 75 4.81 7.66 4.74
C PRO A 75 3.77 6.75 5.40
N THR A 76 4.10 5.47 5.64
CA THR A 76 3.17 4.54 6.30
C THR A 76 2.82 4.95 7.70
N ARG A 77 3.81 5.37 8.51
CA ARG A 77 3.54 5.85 9.86
C ARG A 77 2.66 7.10 9.88
N ARG A 78 2.87 8.02 8.93
CA ARG A 78 2.13 9.30 8.86
C ARG A 78 0.76 9.17 8.20
N TYR A 79 0.57 8.19 7.32
CA TYR A 79 -0.63 7.97 6.53
C TYR A 79 -1.05 6.48 6.59
N PRO A 80 -1.47 5.97 7.76
CA PRO A 80 -1.69 4.54 7.97
C PRO A 80 -2.84 3.93 7.16
N GLN A 81 -3.92 4.67 6.87
CA GLN A 81 -5.12 4.12 6.23
C GLN A 81 -4.86 3.65 4.79
N VAL A 82 -3.86 4.21 4.10
CA VAL A 82 -3.46 3.68 2.78
C VAL A 82 -2.85 2.29 2.91
N ALA A 83 -1.98 2.07 3.90
CA ALA A 83 -1.40 0.75 4.15
C ALA A 83 -2.43 -0.25 4.68
N GLU A 84 -3.33 0.19 5.55
CA GLU A 84 -4.44 -0.61 6.08
C GLU A 84 -5.38 -1.08 4.96
N LEU A 85 -5.76 -0.19 4.04
CA LEU A 85 -6.61 -0.53 2.89
C LEU A 85 -5.95 -1.59 2.01
N LEU A 86 -4.65 -1.45 1.72
CA LEU A 86 -3.90 -2.44 0.95
C LEU A 86 -3.77 -3.78 1.68
N ALA A 87 -3.49 -3.74 2.99
CA ALA A 87 -3.39 -4.93 3.82
C ALA A 87 -4.72 -5.70 3.82
N ARG A 88 -5.84 -5.02 4.08
CA ARG A 88 -7.19 -5.63 4.08
C ARG A 88 -7.55 -6.19 2.71
N TRP A 89 -7.25 -5.46 1.62
CA TRP A 89 -7.47 -5.94 0.25
C TRP A 89 -6.76 -7.27 -0.03
N LEU A 90 -5.50 -7.40 0.43
CA LEU A 90 -4.71 -8.63 0.28
C LEU A 90 -5.20 -9.75 1.21
N THR A 91 -5.44 -9.46 2.49
CA THR A 91 -5.80 -10.48 3.49
C THR A 91 -7.15 -11.11 3.20
N ASP A 92 -8.13 -10.32 2.76
CA ASP A 92 -9.48 -10.80 2.45
C ASP A 92 -9.48 -11.78 1.24
N ARG A 93 -8.43 -11.73 0.42
CA ARG A 93 -8.24 -12.55 -0.79
C ARG A 93 -7.27 -13.70 -0.60
N LEU A 94 -6.75 -13.92 0.60
CA LEU A 94 -5.89 -15.07 0.84
C LEU A 94 -6.65 -16.39 0.58
N PRO A 95 -6.02 -17.36 -0.09
CA PRO A 95 -6.52 -18.73 -0.17
C PRO A 95 -6.85 -19.27 1.23
N GLU A 96 -7.83 -20.16 1.34
CA GLU A 96 -8.34 -20.66 2.63
C GLU A 96 -7.22 -21.26 3.50
N ASP A 97 -6.35 -22.03 2.87
CA ASP A 97 -5.13 -22.64 3.38
C ASP A 97 -4.07 -21.63 3.85
N CYS A 98 -4.14 -20.37 3.40
CA CYS A 98 -3.28 -19.27 3.84
C CYS A 98 -3.92 -18.34 4.89
N ARG A 99 -5.24 -18.40 5.12
CA ARG A 99 -5.93 -17.46 6.02
C ARG A 99 -5.52 -17.57 7.48
N SER A 100 -5.14 -18.77 7.91
CA SER A 100 -4.64 -19.04 9.26
C SER A 100 -3.15 -18.76 9.41
N PHE A 101 -2.43 -18.52 8.30
CA PHE A 101 -1.00 -18.28 8.31
C PHE A 101 -0.68 -16.96 9.03
N LYS A 102 -0.07 -17.07 10.20
CA LYS A 102 0.47 -15.91 10.91
C LYS A 102 1.82 -15.60 10.27
N PHE A 103 1.90 -14.47 9.55
CA PHE A 103 3.12 -13.99 8.88
C PHE A 103 4.23 -13.53 9.84
N THR A 104 4.23 -14.03 11.07
CA THR A 104 5.24 -13.76 12.09
C THR A 104 5.74 -15.09 12.60
N SER A 105 7.01 -15.38 12.30
CA SER A 105 7.83 -16.36 13.02
C SER A 105 8.13 -15.89 14.44
#